data_AF-F7STV3-F1
#
_entry.id   AF-F7STV3-F1
#
_cell.length_a   1.000
_cell.length_b   1.000
_cell.length_c   1.000
_cell.angle_alpha   90.00
_cell.angle_beta   90.00
_cell.angle_gamma   90.00
#
_symmetry.space_group_name_H-M   'P 1'
#
loop_
_entity.id
_entity.type
_entity.pdbx_description
1 polymer ?
#
loop_
_entity_poly.entity_id
_entity_poly.type
_entity_poly.pdbx_seq_one_letter_code
_entity_poly.pdbx_strand_id
1 'polypeptide(L)'
;MAERSDYQTGTRSVPVIPYDTFEAANLFLATGRSLQEVLPRIGLTEQEWAPLREAYRWFPYTYDDRARRAYFDGLDDAAICRLVLPPRWRLPDGAAPDLRTTWHVREAVRRTPHIGPFADSGWPLTCIAAHPEATLCCYTHDGAHVYFNGERLADKQGNPLDVDAGSFKAFGGRWLHDRHRVYGEGEYGAQRKTYWYEVEGADIATFEALNLRYARDRERAYYITGKTIRTKSPAAFEIVPQVSLNYRDHSCDFRRDGSILARDRESVYFYGARLKGARPATFRELGHDYATDDTDVWYLDEKRIIDGADAATFTVHGPGDPPLRLRGNGPCATDRHRPYLRAEPCDPAASVEAWRPFFESRPELDDWWWHRLTREAPRS
;
A
#
# COMPACT_ATOMS: atom_id res chain seq x y z
N MET A 1 -7.86 -34.74 16.26
CA MET A 1 -6.54 -35.04 16.85
C MET A 1 -5.64 -33.83 16.60
N ALA A 2 -4.84 -33.42 17.59
CA ALA A 2 -3.91 -32.30 17.39
C ALA A 2 -2.81 -32.73 16.41
N GLU A 3 -2.65 -31.98 15.33
CA GLU A 3 -1.62 -32.23 14.31
C GLU A 3 -0.35 -31.48 14.70
N ARG A 4 0.25 -31.92 15.79
CA ARG A 4 1.50 -31.38 16.32
C ARG A 4 2.57 -32.45 16.30
N SER A 5 3.77 -32.04 15.90
CA SER A 5 5.01 -32.76 16.16
C SER A 5 6.02 -31.80 16.79
N ASP A 6 7.13 -32.32 17.29
CA ASP A 6 8.23 -31.48 17.75
C ASP A 6 9.48 -31.77 16.89
N TYR A 7 10.17 -30.71 16.49
CA TYR A 7 11.40 -30.77 15.70
C TYR A 7 12.60 -30.39 16.57
N GLN A 8 13.68 -31.16 16.48
CA GLN A 8 14.91 -30.89 17.22
C GLN A 8 15.77 -29.87 16.45
N THR A 9 16.08 -28.76 17.11
CA THR A 9 16.89 -27.64 16.59
C THR A 9 18.08 -27.43 17.52
N GLY A 10 19.24 -27.99 17.19
CA GLY A 10 20.39 -28.00 18.10
C GLY A 10 20.04 -28.61 19.46
N THR A 11 20.05 -27.81 20.53
CA THR A 11 19.74 -28.24 21.90
C THR A 11 18.30 -27.99 22.35
N ARG A 12 17.47 -27.35 21.50
CA ARG A 12 16.07 -27.03 21.82
C ARG A 12 15.12 -27.81 20.91
N SER A 13 13.95 -28.13 21.44
CA SER A 13 12.85 -28.71 20.68
C SER A 13 11.80 -27.64 20.40
N VAL A 14 11.36 -27.52 19.16
CA VAL A 14 10.30 -26.57 18.76
C VAL A 14 9.08 -27.29 18.23
N PRO A 15 7.86 -26.85 18.56
CA PRO A 15 6.66 -27.43 17.98
C PRO A 15 6.56 -27.10 16.49
N VAL A 16 6.03 -28.05 15.74
CA VAL A 16 5.71 -27.95 14.32
C VAL A 16 4.27 -28.39 14.13
N ILE A 17 3.53 -27.58 13.38
CA ILE A 17 2.16 -27.92 12.95
C ILE A 17 2.09 -27.76 11.43
N PRO A 18 1.16 -28.46 10.74
CA PRO A 18 0.89 -28.22 9.34
C PRO A 18 0.57 -26.74 9.08
N TYR A 19 1.10 -26.18 7.99
CA TYR A 19 0.95 -24.76 7.66
C TYR A 19 -0.51 -24.39 7.38
N ASP A 20 -1.30 -25.31 6.81
CA ASP A 20 -2.75 -25.09 6.66
C ASP A 20 -3.49 -25.05 8.00
N THR A 21 -3.10 -25.89 8.96
CA THR A 21 -3.60 -25.86 10.34
C THR A 21 -3.21 -24.54 11.04
N PHE A 22 -2.01 -24.02 10.80
CA PHE A 22 -1.58 -22.70 11.27
C PHE A 22 -2.45 -21.57 10.67
N GLU A 23 -2.65 -21.56 9.36
CA GLU A 23 -3.47 -20.54 8.69
C GLU A 23 -4.93 -20.60 9.16
N ALA A 24 -5.49 -21.80 9.38
CA ALA A 24 -6.83 -21.97 9.91
C ALA A 24 -6.93 -21.39 11.34
N ALA A 25 -5.97 -21.70 12.21
CA ALA A 25 -5.90 -21.14 13.55
C ALA A 25 -5.84 -19.60 13.53
N ASN A 26 -5.01 -19.01 12.65
CA ASN A 26 -4.94 -17.56 12.48
C ASN A 26 -6.27 -16.97 12.00
N LEU A 27 -6.98 -17.61 11.08
CA LEU A 27 -8.27 -17.11 10.62
C LEU A 27 -9.32 -17.12 11.74
N PHE A 28 -9.38 -18.17 12.56
CA PHE A 28 -10.30 -18.18 13.71
C PHE A 28 -9.96 -17.09 14.73
N LEU A 29 -8.67 -16.86 15.02
CA LEU A 29 -8.23 -15.74 15.85
C LEU A 29 -8.58 -14.39 15.21
N ALA A 30 -8.39 -14.26 13.89
CA ALA A 30 -8.75 -13.06 13.14
C ALA A 30 -10.28 -12.81 13.09
N THR A 31 -11.09 -13.83 13.42
CA THR A 31 -12.55 -13.79 13.53
C THR A 31 -12.99 -13.75 15.01
N GLY A 32 -12.16 -13.17 15.88
CA GLY A 32 -12.51 -12.83 17.25
C GLY A 32 -12.48 -13.99 18.26
N ARG A 33 -12.02 -15.19 17.87
CA ARG A 33 -11.79 -16.28 18.84
C ARG A 33 -10.58 -15.98 19.71
N SER A 34 -10.62 -16.46 20.95
CA SER A 34 -9.52 -16.31 21.89
C SER A 34 -8.43 -17.37 21.68
N LEU A 35 -7.20 -17.06 22.12
CA LEU A 35 -6.11 -18.04 22.16
C LEU A 35 -6.46 -19.26 23.03
N GLN A 36 -7.21 -19.05 24.11
CA GLN A 36 -7.66 -20.11 25.02
C GLN A 36 -8.61 -21.11 24.35
N GLU A 37 -9.39 -20.69 23.36
CA GLU A 37 -10.23 -21.59 22.55
C GLU A 37 -9.42 -22.30 21.47
N VAL A 38 -8.56 -21.57 20.76
CA VAL A 38 -7.91 -22.04 19.52
C VAL A 38 -6.71 -22.94 19.80
N LEU A 39 -5.82 -22.53 20.70
CA LEU A 39 -4.53 -23.20 20.90
C LEU A 39 -4.64 -24.64 21.42
N PRO A 40 -5.57 -25.00 22.33
CA PRO A 40 -5.74 -26.39 22.76
C PRO A 40 -6.09 -27.34 21.62
N ARG A 41 -6.79 -26.88 20.57
CA ARG A 41 -7.13 -27.73 19.41
C ARG A 41 -5.91 -28.13 18.59
N ILE A 42 -4.91 -27.25 18.52
CA ILE A 42 -3.64 -27.50 17.82
C ILE A 42 -2.54 -27.98 18.77
N GLY A 43 -2.88 -28.20 20.06
CA GLY A 43 -1.96 -28.72 21.06
C GLY A 43 -0.83 -27.76 21.42
N LEU A 44 -1.05 -26.44 21.35
CA LEU A 44 -0.04 -25.43 21.68
C LEU A 44 -0.41 -24.63 22.93
N THR A 45 0.61 -24.10 23.59
CA THR A 45 0.48 -23.05 24.61
C THR A 45 0.70 -21.66 23.98
N GLU A 46 0.32 -20.59 24.69
CA GLU A 46 0.58 -19.21 24.22
C GLU A 46 2.09 -18.92 24.06
N GLN A 47 2.92 -19.49 24.94
CA GLN A 47 4.38 -19.34 24.89
C GLN A 47 5.00 -20.03 23.66
N GLU A 48 4.41 -21.14 23.21
CA GLU A 48 4.82 -21.84 22.00
C GLU A 48 4.27 -21.16 20.73
N TRP A 49 3.04 -20.65 20.80
CA TRP A 49 2.36 -20.01 19.68
C TRP A 49 3.06 -18.73 19.22
N ALA A 50 3.49 -17.87 20.14
CA ALA A 50 4.09 -16.59 19.81
C ALA A 50 5.30 -16.70 18.85
N PRO A 51 6.37 -17.48 19.16
CA PRO A 51 7.50 -17.64 18.26
C PRO A 51 7.14 -18.43 16.99
N LEU A 52 6.24 -19.41 17.06
CA LEU A 52 5.78 -20.15 15.89
C LEU A 52 5.07 -19.22 14.90
N ARG A 53 4.16 -18.37 15.38
CA ARG A 53 3.41 -17.42 14.55
C ARG A 53 4.32 -16.41 13.87
N GLU A 54 5.32 -15.89 14.59
CA GLU A 54 6.30 -14.98 14.00
C GLU A 54 7.16 -15.65 12.93
N ALA A 55 7.44 -16.96 13.05
CA ALA A 55 8.14 -17.70 12.01
C ALA A 55 7.25 -18.02 10.79
N TYR A 56 6.01 -18.46 11.03
CA TYR A 56 5.14 -19.01 9.97
C TYR A 56 4.43 -17.95 9.15
N ARG A 57 4.05 -16.80 9.75
CA ARG A 57 3.28 -15.73 9.06
C ARG A 57 3.94 -15.18 7.80
N TRP A 58 5.26 -15.36 7.68
CA TRP A 58 6.06 -14.85 6.57
C TRP A 58 6.36 -15.87 5.48
N PHE A 59 5.97 -17.15 5.62
CA PHE A 59 6.29 -18.17 4.61
C PHE A 59 5.91 -17.77 3.17
N PRO A 60 4.74 -17.14 2.90
CA PRO A 60 4.37 -16.73 1.55
C PRO A 60 5.14 -15.52 0.99
N TYR A 61 6.05 -14.90 1.76
CA TYR A 61 6.62 -13.58 1.45
C TYR A 61 8.15 -13.57 1.42
N THR A 62 8.71 -12.65 0.62
CA THR A 62 10.14 -12.33 0.58
C THR A 62 10.51 -11.30 1.66
N TYR A 63 10.09 -11.50 2.90
CA TYR A 63 10.29 -10.52 3.98
C TYR A 63 10.78 -11.20 5.26
N ASP A 64 11.67 -10.50 5.98
CA ASP A 64 12.30 -10.86 7.25
C ASP A 64 12.37 -12.36 7.60
N ASP A 65 13.43 -13.04 7.15
CA ASP A 65 13.63 -14.45 7.44
C ASP A 65 14.31 -14.72 8.79
N ARG A 66 14.59 -13.69 9.61
CA ARG A 66 15.31 -13.84 10.88
C ARG A 66 14.52 -14.67 11.88
N ALA A 67 13.22 -14.41 12.02
CA ALA A 67 12.36 -15.18 12.92
C ALA A 67 12.28 -16.65 12.48
N ARG A 68 12.10 -16.90 11.18
CA ARG A 68 12.10 -18.26 10.60
C ARG A 68 13.43 -18.97 10.84
N ARG A 69 14.57 -18.33 10.53
CA ARG A 69 15.91 -18.90 10.74
C ARG A 69 16.17 -19.18 12.21
N ALA A 70 15.80 -18.26 13.10
CA ALA A 70 15.91 -18.46 14.54
C ALA A 70 15.00 -19.57 15.04
N TYR A 71 13.80 -19.76 14.46
CA TYR A 71 12.86 -20.79 14.87
C TYR A 71 13.32 -22.19 14.45
N PHE A 72 13.75 -22.36 13.20
CA PHE A 72 14.16 -23.64 12.63
C PHE A 72 15.68 -23.90 12.64
N ASP A 73 16.48 -23.06 13.29
CA ASP A 73 17.95 -23.21 13.36
C ASP A 73 18.62 -23.27 11.98
N GLY A 74 18.18 -22.37 11.09
CA GLY A 74 18.79 -22.17 9.78
C GLY A 74 18.40 -23.19 8.70
N LEU A 75 17.37 -24.01 8.90
CA LEU A 75 16.86 -24.89 7.84
C LEU A 75 16.55 -24.13 6.53
N ASP A 76 16.83 -24.82 5.43
CA ASP A 76 16.41 -24.38 4.09
C ASP A 76 14.90 -24.58 3.89
N ASP A 77 14.39 -23.92 2.85
CA ASP A 77 12.95 -23.92 2.54
C ASP A 77 12.44 -25.32 2.20
N ALA A 78 13.27 -26.18 1.61
CA ALA A 78 12.92 -27.56 1.28
C ALA A 78 12.71 -28.44 2.51
N ALA A 79 13.57 -28.29 3.52
CA ALA A 79 13.45 -28.98 4.80
C ALA A 79 12.22 -28.48 5.55
N ILE A 80 11.98 -27.17 5.60
CA ILE A 80 10.79 -26.62 6.26
C ILE A 80 9.51 -27.08 5.56
N CYS A 81 9.43 -27.03 4.23
CA CYS A 81 8.26 -27.51 3.48
C CYS A 81 7.94 -28.98 3.77
N ARG A 82 8.95 -29.85 3.90
CA ARG A 82 8.76 -31.26 4.26
C ARG A 82 8.19 -31.43 5.68
N LEU A 83 8.47 -30.50 6.58
CA LEU A 83 7.93 -30.50 7.94
C LEU A 83 6.50 -29.96 8.01
N VAL A 84 6.18 -28.91 7.24
CA VAL A 84 4.94 -28.13 7.43
C VAL A 84 3.84 -28.38 6.39
N LEU A 85 4.11 -29.02 5.25
CA LEU A 85 3.07 -29.30 4.25
C LEU A 85 2.23 -30.56 4.54
N PRO A 86 2.82 -31.68 5.01
CA PRO A 86 2.03 -32.86 5.36
C PRO A 86 1.03 -32.57 6.49
N PRO A 87 -0.09 -33.32 6.58
CA PRO A 87 -0.42 -34.49 5.78
C PRO A 87 -1.16 -34.17 4.46
N ARG A 88 -1.71 -32.95 4.31
CA ARG A 88 -2.64 -32.62 3.21
C ARG A 88 -1.96 -32.04 1.98
N TRP A 89 -0.83 -31.37 2.17
CA TRP A 89 -0.09 -30.74 1.09
C TRP A 89 1.24 -31.46 0.88
N ARG A 90 1.73 -31.39 -0.35
CA ARG A 90 3.03 -31.95 -0.75
C ARG A 90 3.73 -30.96 -1.67
N LEU A 91 5.06 -31.03 -1.69
CA LEU A 91 5.85 -30.28 -2.66
C LEU A 91 5.52 -30.78 -4.08
N PRO A 92 5.36 -29.87 -5.06
CA PRO A 92 5.26 -30.27 -6.46
C PRO A 92 6.51 -31.02 -6.93
N ASP A 93 6.34 -32.07 -7.72
CA ASP A 93 7.45 -32.84 -8.28
C ASP A 93 8.32 -31.95 -9.21
N GLY A 94 9.64 -31.95 -9.00
CA GLY A 94 10.61 -31.29 -9.88
C GLY A 94 10.76 -29.78 -9.73
N ALA A 95 10.01 -29.11 -8.83
CA ALA A 95 10.22 -27.71 -8.49
C ALA A 95 11.28 -27.56 -7.38
N ALA A 96 12.13 -26.54 -7.47
CA ALA A 96 12.97 -26.13 -6.33
C ALA A 96 12.03 -25.71 -5.18
N PRO A 97 12.07 -26.39 -4.01
CA PRO A 97 11.16 -26.09 -2.93
C PRO A 97 11.37 -24.66 -2.41
N ASP A 98 10.27 -23.92 -2.29
CA ASP A 98 10.29 -22.51 -1.97
C ASP A 98 9.10 -22.22 -1.07
N LEU A 99 9.35 -21.68 0.12
CA LEU A 99 8.28 -21.40 1.08
C LEU A 99 7.26 -20.41 0.52
N ARG A 100 7.62 -19.57 -0.45
CA ARG A 100 6.68 -18.63 -1.10
C ARG A 100 5.51 -19.34 -1.77
N THR A 101 5.70 -20.59 -2.19
CA THR A 101 4.64 -21.42 -2.79
C THR A 101 3.51 -21.74 -1.80
N THR A 102 3.76 -21.62 -0.49
CA THR A 102 2.73 -21.76 0.55
C THR A 102 1.63 -20.70 0.47
N TRP A 103 1.80 -19.64 -0.32
CA TRP A 103 0.71 -18.75 -0.72
C TRP A 103 -0.54 -19.51 -1.18
N HIS A 104 -0.39 -20.56 -1.98
CA HIS A 104 -1.53 -21.36 -2.46
C HIS A 104 -2.24 -22.11 -1.34
N VAL A 105 -1.49 -22.58 -0.34
CA VAL A 105 -2.03 -23.23 0.86
C VAL A 105 -2.88 -22.24 1.65
N ARG A 106 -2.35 -21.04 1.90
CA ARG A 106 -3.08 -19.97 2.57
C ARG A 106 -4.36 -19.59 1.84
N GLU A 107 -4.31 -19.43 0.52
CA GLU A 107 -5.49 -19.09 -0.27
C GLU A 107 -6.54 -20.20 -0.27
N ALA A 108 -6.13 -21.47 -0.23
CA ALA A 108 -7.05 -22.60 -0.08
C ALA A 108 -7.71 -22.60 1.31
N VAL A 109 -6.95 -22.35 2.37
CA VAL A 109 -7.50 -22.28 3.75
C VAL A 109 -8.46 -21.11 3.93
N ARG A 110 -8.20 -19.96 3.29
CA ARG A 110 -9.16 -18.83 3.29
C ARG A 110 -10.50 -19.18 2.67
N ARG A 111 -10.53 -20.11 1.69
CA ARG A 111 -11.76 -20.60 1.06
C ARG A 111 -12.44 -21.70 1.89
N THR A 112 -11.64 -22.53 2.56
CA THR A 112 -12.13 -23.66 3.36
C THR A 112 -11.37 -23.73 4.70
N PRO A 113 -11.75 -22.88 5.68
CA PRO A 113 -11.00 -22.72 6.94
C PRO A 113 -11.25 -23.87 7.94
N HIS A 114 -12.35 -24.61 7.79
CA HIS A 114 -12.69 -25.78 8.60
C HIS A 114 -11.88 -27.00 8.14
N ILE A 115 -10.60 -27.00 8.50
CA ILE A 115 -9.64 -28.04 8.13
C ILE A 115 -8.93 -28.58 9.36
N GLY A 116 -8.51 -29.85 9.29
CA GLY A 116 -7.71 -30.47 10.33
C GLY A 116 -8.39 -30.45 11.71
N PRO A 117 -7.70 -29.98 12.77
CA PRO A 117 -8.29 -29.85 14.11
C PRO A 117 -9.54 -28.94 14.22
N PHE A 118 -9.85 -28.17 13.17
CA PHE A 118 -11.00 -27.26 13.13
C PHE A 118 -12.16 -27.75 12.25
N ALA A 119 -12.03 -28.89 11.56
CA ALA A 119 -13.04 -29.40 10.63
C ALA A 119 -14.44 -29.49 11.27
N ASP A 120 -14.52 -30.06 12.48
CA ASP A 120 -15.78 -30.25 13.22
C ASP A 120 -15.97 -29.22 14.35
N SER A 121 -15.37 -28.03 14.23
CA SER A 121 -15.44 -27.02 15.29
C SER A 121 -16.83 -26.40 15.47
N GLY A 122 -17.64 -26.35 14.41
CA GLY A 122 -18.91 -25.62 14.39
C GLY A 122 -18.75 -24.10 14.54
N TRP A 123 -17.52 -23.58 14.54
CA TRP A 123 -17.26 -22.15 14.69
C TRP A 123 -17.52 -21.44 13.37
N PRO A 124 -18.44 -20.47 13.31
CA PRO A 124 -18.71 -19.76 12.08
C PRO A 124 -17.51 -18.91 11.67
N LEU A 125 -17.16 -18.98 10.38
CA LEU A 125 -16.11 -18.17 9.80
C LEU A 125 -16.35 -18.01 8.30
N THR A 126 -16.18 -16.78 7.81
CA THR A 126 -16.06 -16.50 6.39
C THR A 126 -14.98 -15.45 6.20
N CYS A 127 -14.03 -15.71 5.29
CA CYS A 127 -13.03 -14.74 4.88
C CYS A 127 -13.63 -13.83 3.80
N ILE A 128 -13.54 -12.52 3.99
CA ILE A 128 -14.11 -11.52 3.09
C ILE A 128 -13.05 -11.08 2.08
N ALA A 129 -11.94 -10.53 2.56
CA ALA A 129 -10.83 -10.06 1.74
C ALA A 129 -9.56 -9.86 2.58
N ALA A 130 -8.39 -10.00 1.96
CA ALA A 130 -7.14 -9.52 2.55
C ALA A 130 -7.07 -7.99 2.49
N HIS A 131 -6.39 -7.37 3.45
CA HIS A 131 -6.16 -5.93 3.42
C HIS A 131 -5.12 -5.56 2.34
N PRO A 132 -5.35 -4.54 1.50
CA PRO A 132 -4.45 -4.21 0.39
C PRO A 132 -3.06 -3.75 0.85
N GLU A 133 -2.96 -3.00 1.95
CA GLU A 133 -1.67 -2.48 2.47
C GLU A 133 -1.11 -3.32 3.63
N ALA A 134 -1.88 -4.27 4.14
CA ALA A 134 -1.54 -5.07 5.32
C ALA A 134 -1.93 -6.52 5.06
N THR A 135 -1.31 -7.14 4.05
CA THR A 135 -1.72 -8.44 3.49
C THR A 135 -1.76 -9.63 4.46
N LEU A 136 -1.20 -9.47 5.66
CA LEU A 136 -1.32 -10.42 6.77
C LEU A 136 -2.62 -10.27 7.56
N CYS A 137 -3.23 -9.11 7.49
CA CYS A 137 -4.55 -8.80 8.02
C CYS A 137 -5.61 -9.11 6.97
N CYS A 138 -6.78 -9.51 7.43
CA CYS A 138 -7.94 -9.73 6.58
C CYS A 138 -9.21 -9.31 7.31
N TYR A 139 -10.24 -9.07 6.51
CA TYR A 139 -11.61 -8.93 6.94
C TYR A 139 -12.25 -10.31 6.98
N THR A 140 -12.89 -10.65 8.11
CA THR A 140 -13.63 -11.89 8.29
C THR A 140 -14.96 -11.62 8.97
N HIS A 141 -15.89 -12.59 8.95
CA HIS A 141 -17.11 -12.52 9.74
C HIS A 141 -17.49 -13.87 10.36
N ASP A 142 -18.17 -13.80 11.50
CA ASP A 142 -18.78 -14.96 12.18
C ASP A 142 -20.28 -15.11 11.82
N GLY A 143 -20.79 -14.29 10.89
CA GLY A 143 -22.19 -14.25 10.48
C GLY A 143 -23.04 -13.27 11.29
N ALA A 144 -22.55 -12.77 12.42
CA ALA A 144 -23.19 -11.72 13.23
C ALA A 144 -22.35 -10.43 13.29
N HIS A 145 -21.02 -10.55 13.27
CA HIS A 145 -20.07 -9.45 13.38
C HIS A 145 -19.00 -9.58 12.29
N VAL A 146 -18.46 -8.43 11.90
CA VAL A 146 -17.30 -8.34 11.01
C VAL A 146 -16.08 -7.95 11.84
N TYR A 147 -14.95 -8.59 11.52
CA TYR A 147 -13.68 -8.42 12.21
C TYR A 147 -12.61 -7.95 11.22
N PHE A 148 -11.67 -7.17 11.73
CA PHE A 148 -10.40 -6.88 11.09
C PHE A 148 -9.28 -7.30 12.03
N ASN A 149 -8.56 -8.36 11.65
CA ASN A 149 -7.43 -8.89 12.44
C ASN A 149 -7.80 -9.22 13.90
N GLY A 150 -8.99 -9.79 14.13
CA GLY A 150 -9.45 -10.27 15.44
C GLY A 150 -10.26 -9.24 16.23
N GLU A 151 -10.24 -7.97 15.83
CA GLU A 151 -11.02 -6.92 16.46
C GLU A 151 -12.30 -6.65 15.65
N ARG A 152 -13.43 -6.45 16.33
CA ARG A 152 -14.68 -6.07 15.67
C ARG A 152 -14.52 -4.70 15.02
N LEU A 153 -15.14 -4.52 13.85
CA LEU A 153 -15.15 -3.20 13.23
C LEU A 153 -15.82 -2.18 14.16
N ALA A 154 -15.14 -1.07 14.36
CA ALA A 154 -15.58 -0.02 15.26
C ALA A 154 -15.41 1.36 14.65
N ASP A 155 -16.26 2.29 15.09
CA ASP A 155 -16.15 3.69 14.75
C ASP A 155 -14.92 4.35 15.41
N LYS A 156 -14.73 5.64 15.14
CA LYS A 156 -13.60 6.42 15.68
C LYS A 156 -13.60 6.50 17.22
N GLN A 157 -14.76 6.35 17.85
CA GLN A 157 -14.94 6.36 19.30
C GLN A 157 -14.73 4.96 19.91
N GLY A 158 -14.62 3.92 19.09
CA GLY A 158 -14.48 2.54 19.52
C GLY A 158 -15.82 1.82 19.72
N ASN A 159 -16.93 2.41 19.28
CA ASN A 159 -18.22 1.71 19.31
C ASN A 159 -18.28 0.70 18.16
N PRO A 160 -18.75 -0.54 18.39
CA PRO A 160 -18.94 -1.50 17.32
C PRO A 160 -19.90 -0.96 16.25
N LEU A 161 -19.57 -1.22 14.98
CA LEU A 161 -20.45 -0.87 13.87
C LEU A 161 -21.61 -1.86 13.76
N ASP A 162 -22.79 -1.32 13.45
CA ASP A 162 -23.96 -2.08 13.03
C ASP A 162 -23.83 -2.39 11.53
N VAL A 163 -23.54 -3.66 11.22
CA VAL A 163 -23.25 -4.15 9.86
C VAL A 163 -24.07 -5.41 9.57
N ASP A 164 -24.49 -5.58 8.33
CA ASP A 164 -25.01 -6.87 7.86
C ASP A 164 -23.83 -7.78 7.48
N ALA A 165 -23.33 -8.52 8.47
CA ALA A 165 -22.15 -9.37 8.33
C ALA A 165 -22.24 -10.37 7.18
N GLY A 166 -23.40 -10.98 6.95
CA GLY A 166 -23.59 -12.02 5.92
C GLY A 166 -23.57 -11.50 4.48
N SER A 167 -23.72 -10.18 4.28
CA SER A 167 -23.61 -9.55 2.96
C SER A 167 -22.36 -8.68 2.81
N PHE A 168 -21.52 -8.62 3.83
CA PHE A 168 -20.36 -7.73 3.89
C PHE A 168 -19.26 -8.14 2.90
N LYS A 169 -18.80 -7.19 2.10
CA LYS A 169 -17.83 -7.38 1.00
C LYS A 169 -16.91 -6.18 0.86
N ALA A 170 -15.74 -6.40 0.27
CA ALA A 170 -14.85 -5.32 -0.15
C ALA A 170 -15.19 -4.87 -1.57
N PHE A 171 -15.22 -3.55 -1.82
CA PHE A 171 -15.16 -3.03 -3.19
C PHE A 171 -13.74 -3.14 -3.75
N GLY A 172 -12.75 -2.92 -2.90
CA GLY A 172 -11.34 -2.79 -3.26
C GLY A 172 -10.70 -1.64 -2.49
N GLY A 173 -9.38 -1.66 -2.38
CA GLY A 173 -8.66 -0.69 -1.56
C GLY A 173 -9.16 -0.68 -0.12
N ARG A 174 -9.53 0.50 0.39
CA ARG A 174 -10.01 0.74 1.76
C ARG A 174 -11.53 0.90 1.86
N TRP A 175 -12.26 0.42 0.84
CA TRP A 175 -13.70 0.61 0.70
C TRP A 175 -14.44 -0.72 0.78
N LEU A 176 -15.46 -0.76 1.63
CA LEU A 176 -16.24 -1.96 1.95
C LEU A 176 -17.73 -1.63 1.90
N HIS A 177 -18.58 -2.64 1.88
CA HIS A 177 -20.02 -2.46 1.93
C HIS A 177 -20.70 -3.70 2.48
N ASP A 178 -21.93 -3.52 2.95
CA ASP A 178 -22.90 -4.60 3.05
C ASP A 178 -24.03 -4.37 2.06
N ARG A 179 -25.18 -5.03 2.22
CA ARG A 179 -26.34 -4.83 1.34
C ARG A 179 -27.05 -3.47 1.53
N HIS A 180 -26.73 -2.73 2.58
CA HIS A 180 -27.45 -1.52 3.02
C HIS A 180 -26.58 -0.26 3.05
N ARG A 181 -25.26 -0.40 3.26
CA ARG A 181 -24.35 0.72 3.53
C ARG A 181 -23.00 0.52 2.85
N VAL A 182 -22.33 1.64 2.57
CA VAL A 182 -20.92 1.68 2.18
C VAL A 182 -20.09 2.15 3.38
N TYR A 183 -18.91 1.58 3.55
CA TYR A 183 -17.97 1.88 4.62
C TYR A 183 -16.60 2.27 4.05
N GLY A 184 -15.96 3.26 4.69
CA GLY A 184 -14.56 3.58 4.48
C GLY A 184 -13.72 3.20 5.70
N GLU A 185 -12.52 2.71 5.46
CA GLU A 185 -11.51 2.49 6.50
C GLU A 185 -10.61 3.72 6.63
N GLY A 186 -10.66 4.39 7.78
CA GLY A 186 -9.81 5.53 8.11
C GLY A 186 -8.70 5.19 9.09
N GLU A 187 -7.70 6.08 9.17
CA GLU A 187 -6.64 6.03 10.18
C GLU A 187 -6.56 7.36 10.95
N TYR A 188 -6.23 7.30 12.23
CA TYR A 188 -5.98 8.50 13.03
C TYR A 188 -4.91 8.29 14.12
N GLY A 189 -4.36 9.42 14.59
CA GLY A 189 -3.39 9.46 15.68
C GLY A 189 -1.97 9.09 15.27
N ALA A 190 -1.02 9.38 16.17
CA ALA A 190 0.41 9.08 15.95
C ALA A 190 0.69 7.58 15.80
N GLN A 191 -0.17 6.73 16.36
CA GLN A 191 -0.09 5.27 16.28
C GLN A 191 -0.89 4.66 15.12
N ARG A 192 -1.47 5.48 14.22
CA ARG A 192 -2.28 5.05 13.06
C ARG A 192 -3.35 4.02 13.43
N LYS A 193 -4.17 4.33 14.43
CA LYS A 193 -5.28 3.46 14.80
C LYS A 193 -6.33 3.46 13.69
N THR A 194 -6.70 2.26 13.24
CA THR A 194 -7.75 2.05 12.23
C THR A 194 -9.14 2.21 12.83
N TYR A 195 -10.06 2.75 12.05
CA TYR A 195 -11.48 2.82 12.36
C TYR A 195 -12.28 2.79 11.07
N TRP A 196 -13.58 2.52 11.19
CA TRP A 196 -14.49 2.47 10.05
C TRP A 196 -15.61 3.48 10.23
N TYR A 197 -16.12 3.99 9.12
CA TYR A 197 -17.24 4.93 9.12
C TYR A 197 -18.16 4.65 7.94
N GLU A 198 -19.45 4.92 8.12
CA GLU A 198 -20.43 4.86 7.05
C GLU A 198 -20.23 6.04 6.08
N VAL A 199 -20.28 5.77 4.78
CA VAL A 199 -20.28 6.79 3.73
C VAL A 199 -21.72 7.21 3.48
N GLU A 200 -22.15 8.29 4.15
CA GLU A 200 -23.54 8.74 4.09
C GLU A 200 -24.02 9.04 2.66
N GLY A 201 -25.15 8.42 2.30
CA GLY A 201 -25.84 8.66 1.03
C GLY A 201 -25.06 8.21 -0.21
N ALA A 202 -24.12 7.28 -0.07
CA ALA A 202 -23.47 6.60 -1.18
C ALA A 202 -24.42 5.65 -1.91
N ASP A 203 -24.39 5.65 -3.24
CA ASP A 203 -25.11 4.67 -4.05
C ASP A 203 -24.27 3.40 -4.22
N ILE A 204 -24.56 2.40 -3.39
CA ILE A 204 -23.90 1.07 -3.37
C ILE A 204 -23.88 0.42 -4.77
N ALA A 205 -24.97 0.54 -5.54
CA ALA A 205 -25.11 -0.16 -6.81
C ALA A 205 -24.19 0.40 -7.90
N THR A 206 -23.75 1.66 -7.75
CA THR A 206 -22.84 2.33 -8.70
C THR A 206 -21.50 2.70 -8.08
N PHE A 207 -21.26 2.31 -6.83
CA PHE A 207 -20.05 2.66 -6.10
C PHE A 207 -18.84 1.91 -6.68
N GLU A 208 -17.77 2.67 -6.94
CA GLU A 208 -16.53 2.20 -7.52
C GLU A 208 -15.35 2.70 -6.67
N ALA A 209 -14.61 1.78 -6.08
CA ALA A 209 -13.33 2.08 -5.45
C ALA A 209 -12.27 2.35 -6.53
N LEU A 210 -11.79 3.59 -6.62
CA LEU A 210 -10.83 4.00 -7.65
C LEU A 210 -9.38 3.73 -7.23
N ASN A 211 -9.09 3.90 -5.93
CA ASN A 211 -7.83 3.51 -5.32
C ASN A 211 -7.99 3.41 -3.78
N LEU A 212 -6.89 3.38 -3.03
CA LEU A 212 -6.91 3.30 -1.56
C LEU A 212 -7.59 4.51 -0.89
N ARG A 213 -7.73 5.63 -1.60
CA ARG A 213 -8.10 6.92 -1.04
C ARG A 213 -9.34 7.55 -1.64
N TYR A 214 -9.65 7.22 -2.88
CA TYR A 214 -10.75 7.79 -3.64
C TYR A 214 -11.70 6.71 -4.12
N ALA A 215 -12.98 7.06 -4.16
CA ALA A 215 -14.04 6.29 -4.77
C ALA A 215 -15.03 7.24 -5.43
N ARG A 216 -15.95 6.69 -6.21
CA ARG A 216 -17.07 7.45 -6.79
C ARG A 216 -18.32 6.61 -6.87
N ASP A 217 -19.45 7.27 -7.02
CA ASP A 217 -20.69 6.68 -7.47
C ASP A 217 -21.26 7.51 -8.63
N ARG A 218 -22.49 7.22 -9.07
CA ARG A 218 -23.11 7.96 -10.20
C ARG A 218 -23.35 9.45 -9.95
N GLU A 219 -23.36 9.92 -8.70
CA GLU A 219 -23.63 11.32 -8.34
C GLU A 219 -22.40 12.06 -7.78
N ARG A 220 -21.49 11.36 -7.11
CA ARG A 220 -20.48 11.95 -6.21
C ARG A 220 -19.16 11.21 -6.30
N ALA A 221 -18.12 11.86 -5.80
CA ALA A 221 -16.85 11.22 -5.48
C ALA A 221 -16.59 11.30 -3.97
N TYR A 222 -15.66 10.50 -3.50
CA TYR A 222 -15.36 10.33 -2.08
C TYR A 222 -13.86 10.34 -1.86
N TYR A 223 -13.47 10.84 -0.70
CA TYR A 223 -12.11 10.71 -0.19
C TYR A 223 -12.13 10.05 1.19
N ILE A 224 -11.17 9.16 1.43
CA ILE A 224 -11.13 8.16 2.52
C ILE A 224 -11.20 8.71 3.95
N THR A 225 -11.20 10.02 4.14
CA THR A 225 -11.46 10.67 5.43
C THR A 225 -12.94 10.96 5.69
N GLY A 226 -13.86 10.28 4.99
CA GLY A 226 -15.31 10.55 5.04
C GLY A 226 -15.74 11.79 4.26
N LYS A 227 -14.85 12.36 3.44
CA LYS A 227 -15.18 13.57 2.69
C LYS A 227 -15.94 13.22 1.42
N THR A 228 -17.15 13.74 1.30
CA THR A 228 -17.91 13.74 0.04
C THR A 228 -17.43 14.88 -0.87
N ILE A 229 -17.10 14.55 -2.10
CA ILE A 229 -16.70 15.46 -3.17
C ILE A 229 -17.87 15.55 -4.17
N ARG A 230 -18.54 16.71 -4.18
CA ARG A 230 -19.58 17.01 -5.15
C ARG A 230 -18.96 17.45 -6.46
N THR A 231 -18.77 16.49 -7.36
CA THR A 231 -18.33 16.71 -8.74
C THR A 231 -19.54 16.91 -9.66
N LYS A 232 -19.38 17.70 -10.73
CA LYS A 232 -20.41 17.82 -11.78
C LYS A 232 -20.25 16.77 -12.88
N SER A 233 -19.13 16.05 -12.88
CA SER A 233 -18.84 15.00 -13.85
C SER A 233 -18.33 13.73 -13.14
N PRO A 234 -19.16 13.06 -12.31
CA PRO A 234 -18.76 11.85 -11.57
C PRO A 234 -18.23 10.75 -12.48
N ALA A 235 -18.83 10.53 -13.65
CA ALA A 235 -18.36 9.56 -14.64
C ALA A 235 -16.95 9.84 -15.19
N ALA A 236 -16.46 11.08 -15.09
CA ALA A 236 -15.12 11.48 -15.50
C ALA A 236 -14.16 11.62 -14.31
N PHE A 237 -14.61 11.35 -13.08
CA PHE A 237 -13.77 11.41 -11.90
C PHE A 237 -12.78 10.24 -11.92
N GLU A 238 -11.48 10.54 -12.00
CA GLU A 238 -10.42 9.55 -12.15
C GLU A 238 -9.18 9.88 -11.32
N ILE A 239 -8.32 8.88 -11.13
CA ILE A 239 -7.03 9.04 -10.44
C ILE A 239 -6.01 9.66 -11.40
N VAL A 240 -5.33 10.71 -10.94
CA VAL A 240 -4.09 11.17 -11.55
C VAL A 240 -2.95 10.33 -10.95
N PRO A 241 -2.19 9.56 -11.75
CA PRO A 241 -1.13 8.72 -11.21
C PRO A 241 -0.04 9.55 -10.52
N GLN A 242 0.45 9.04 -9.40
CA GLN A 242 1.62 9.59 -8.72
C GLN A 242 2.89 9.10 -9.40
N VAL A 243 3.91 9.97 -9.50
CA VAL A 243 5.22 9.60 -10.04
C VAL A 243 6.11 9.06 -8.92
N SER A 244 6.48 7.79 -9.01
CA SER A 244 7.48 7.16 -8.15
C SER A 244 8.84 7.17 -8.82
N LEU A 245 9.81 7.81 -8.17
CA LEU A 245 11.17 7.92 -8.66
C LEU A 245 12.05 6.85 -7.99
N ASN A 246 12.52 5.85 -8.75
CA ASN A 246 13.31 4.73 -8.24
C ASN A 246 14.81 4.94 -8.53
N TYR A 247 15.55 5.48 -7.56
CA TYR A 247 17.00 5.74 -7.71
C TYR A 247 17.89 4.50 -7.77
N ARG A 248 17.37 3.30 -7.43
CA ARG A 248 18.14 2.06 -7.43
C ARG A 248 18.34 1.48 -8.83
N ASP A 249 17.33 1.54 -9.67
CA ASP A 249 17.32 1.00 -11.03
C ASP A 249 17.08 2.06 -12.10
N HIS A 250 17.01 3.34 -11.70
CA HIS A 250 16.80 4.50 -12.54
C HIS A 250 15.45 4.52 -13.28
N SER A 251 14.44 3.80 -12.77
CA SER A 251 13.09 3.77 -13.33
C SER A 251 12.16 4.84 -12.74
N CYS A 252 11.09 5.13 -13.47
CA CYS A 252 9.97 5.96 -13.01
C CYS A 252 8.67 5.17 -13.19
N ASP A 253 7.90 5.00 -12.12
CA ASP A 253 6.61 4.31 -12.15
C ASP A 253 5.45 5.29 -11.94
N PHE A 254 4.33 5.04 -12.62
CA PHE A 254 3.09 5.81 -12.47
C PHE A 254 2.10 5.06 -11.59
N ARG A 255 2.09 5.34 -10.28
CA ARG A 255 1.31 4.61 -9.29
C ARG A 255 -0.09 5.19 -9.13
N ARG A 256 -1.11 4.38 -9.37
CA ARG A 256 -2.54 4.75 -9.17
C ARG A 256 -3.04 4.42 -7.75
N ASP A 257 -2.68 3.25 -7.23
CA ASP A 257 -3.25 2.71 -5.98
C ASP A 257 -3.06 3.62 -4.77
N GLY A 258 -1.87 4.21 -4.63
CA GLY A 258 -1.52 5.12 -3.53
C GLY A 258 -1.73 6.60 -3.82
N SER A 259 -2.15 6.97 -5.03
CA SER A 259 -2.18 8.38 -5.44
C SER A 259 -3.13 9.21 -4.56
N ILE A 260 -2.63 10.39 -4.19
CA ILE A 260 -3.34 11.42 -3.44
C ILE A 260 -4.02 12.45 -4.36
N LEU A 261 -3.82 12.29 -5.68
CA LEU A 261 -4.36 13.14 -6.72
C LEU A 261 -5.50 12.45 -7.47
N ALA A 262 -6.56 13.22 -7.70
CA ALA A 262 -7.66 12.83 -8.57
C ALA A 262 -8.11 14.04 -9.38
N ARG A 263 -8.89 13.82 -10.43
CA ARG A 263 -9.47 14.91 -11.23
C ARG A 263 -10.83 14.52 -11.78
N ASP A 264 -11.62 15.54 -12.09
CA ASP A 264 -12.81 15.43 -12.93
C ASP A 264 -12.68 16.40 -14.12
N ARG A 265 -13.76 16.73 -14.83
CA ARG A 265 -13.69 17.66 -15.97
C ARG A 265 -13.42 19.10 -15.54
N GLU A 266 -13.72 19.47 -14.30
CA GLU A 266 -13.71 20.86 -13.84
C GLU A 266 -12.65 21.17 -12.78
N SER A 267 -12.09 20.15 -12.13
CA SER A 267 -11.27 20.28 -10.94
C SER A 267 -10.21 19.19 -10.82
N VAL A 268 -9.05 19.60 -10.29
CA VAL A 268 -8.05 18.69 -9.73
C VAL A 268 -8.24 18.66 -8.21
N TYR A 269 -8.04 17.50 -7.61
CA TYR A 269 -8.18 17.25 -6.19
C TYR A 269 -6.86 16.72 -5.64
N PHE A 270 -6.39 17.32 -4.55
CA PHE A 270 -5.22 16.91 -3.78
C PHE A 270 -5.65 16.65 -2.33
N TYR A 271 -5.47 15.42 -1.85
CA TYR A 271 -6.04 14.94 -0.56
C TYR A 271 -7.55 15.23 -0.43
N GLY A 272 -8.31 15.01 -1.51
CA GLY A 272 -9.74 15.28 -1.59
C GLY A 272 -10.12 16.76 -1.59
N ALA A 273 -9.18 17.69 -1.53
CA ALA A 273 -9.42 19.13 -1.60
C ALA A 273 -9.17 19.65 -3.02
N ARG A 274 -10.06 20.53 -3.50
CA ARG A 274 -9.92 21.14 -4.83
C ARG A 274 -8.66 22.02 -4.87
N LEU A 275 -7.77 21.73 -5.81
CA LEU A 275 -6.64 22.58 -6.17
C LEU A 275 -7.16 23.69 -7.08
N LYS A 276 -7.42 24.87 -6.50
CA LYS A 276 -8.06 25.99 -7.21
C LYS A 276 -7.12 26.54 -8.28
N GLY A 277 -7.60 26.69 -9.51
CA GLY A 277 -6.84 27.25 -10.64
C GLY A 277 -6.23 26.20 -11.56
N ALA A 278 -6.00 24.98 -11.05
CA ALA A 278 -5.44 23.88 -11.84
C ALA A 278 -6.36 23.47 -13.00
N ARG A 279 -5.75 23.18 -14.16
CA ARG A 279 -6.46 22.75 -15.38
C ARG A 279 -6.51 21.23 -15.46
N PRO A 280 -7.68 20.59 -15.25
CA PRO A 280 -7.75 19.15 -15.06
C PRO A 280 -7.32 18.33 -16.27
N ALA A 281 -7.66 18.79 -17.49
CA ALA A 281 -7.46 18.04 -18.72
C ALA A 281 -6.00 17.63 -18.96
N THR A 282 -5.07 18.50 -18.58
CA THR A 282 -3.62 18.37 -18.81
C THR A 282 -2.82 18.11 -17.54
N PHE A 283 -3.47 18.17 -16.37
CA PHE A 283 -2.83 18.00 -15.08
C PHE A 283 -2.13 16.65 -14.94
N ARG A 284 -0.84 16.67 -14.60
CA ARG A 284 -0.02 15.50 -14.29
C ARG A 284 1.03 15.80 -13.23
N GLU A 285 1.39 14.80 -12.44
CA GLU A 285 2.53 14.88 -11.53
C GLU A 285 3.84 14.68 -12.30
N LEU A 286 4.90 15.39 -11.90
CA LEU A 286 6.25 15.31 -12.46
C LEU A 286 7.24 14.59 -11.52
N GLY A 287 6.80 14.28 -10.29
CA GLY A 287 7.60 13.70 -9.22
C GLY A 287 8.06 14.73 -8.21
N HIS A 288 8.41 14.27 -7.01
CA HIS A 288 8.84 15.12 -5.89
C HIS A 288 7.90 16.30 -5.59
N ASP A 289 6.59 16.04 -5.59
CA ASP A 289 5.54 17.04 -5.36
C ASP A 289 5.44 18.14 -6.42
N TYR A 290 6.23 18.11 -7.50
CA TYR A 290 6.01 18.96 -8.66
C TYR A 290 4.90 18.39 -9.54
N ALA A 291 4.08 19.27 -10.10
CA ALA A 291 3.07 18.92 -11.08
C ALA A 291 2.94 20.03 -12.12
N THR A 292 2.33 19.74 -13.26
CA THR A 292 2.05 20.73 -14.31
C THR A 292 0.69 20.47 -14.90
N ASP A 293 0.06 21.53 -15.40
CA ASP A 293 -1.12 21.46 -16.24
C ASP A 293 -0.90 22.05 -17.63
N ASP A 294 0.35 22.00 -18.10
CA ASP A 294 0.87 22.59 -19.35
C ASP A 294 0.85 24.13 -19.41
N THR A 295 0.21 24.79 -18.44
CA THR A 295 0.22 26.25 -18.32
C THR A 295 1.01 26.69 -17.10
N ASP A 296 0.70 26.08 -15.96
CA ASP A 296 1.25 26.42 -14.66
C ASP A 296 2.01 25.23 -14.08
N VAL A 297 3.11 25.52 -13.39
CA VAL A 297 3.84 24.53 -12.59
C VAL A 297 3.41 24.66 -11.13
N TRP A 298 3.09 23.54 -10.51
CA TRP A 298 2.58 23.45 -9.15
C TRP A 298 3.61 22.78 -8.25
N TYR A 299 3.67 23.24 -7.00
CA TYR A 299 4.32 22.53 -5.91
C TYR A 299 3.27 22.10 -4.89
N LEU A 300 3.02 20.79 -4.84
CA LEU A 300 1.88 20.18 -4.17
C LEU A 300 2.00 20.20 -2.64
N ASP A 301 3.20 20.05 -2.08
CA ASP A 301 3.45 20.10 -0.63
C ASP A 301 2.91 21.42 -0.03
N GLU A 302 3.13 22.52 -0.76
CA GLU A 302 2.68 23.87 -0.37
C GLU A 302 1.40 24.32 -1.07
N LYS A 303 0.85 23.50 -1.96
CA LYS A 303 -0.39 23.73 -2.72
C LYS A 303 -0.41 25.07 -3.48
N ARG A 304 0.74 25.46 -4.05
CA ARG A 304 0.88 26.74 -4.79
C ARG A 304 1.42 26.55 -6.20
N ILE A 305 1.19 27.58 -7.02
CA ILE A 305 1.84 27.75 -8.33
C ILE A 305 3.25 28.30 -8.11
N ILE A 306 4.19 27.90 -8.95
CA ILE A 306 5.55 28.44 -8.99
C ILE A 306 5.58 29.62 -9.95
N ASP A 307 5.65 30.84 -9.41
CA ASP A 307 5.58 32.06 -10.20
C ASP A 307 6.75 32.16 -11.20
N GLY A 308 6.43 32.37 -12.48
CA GLY A 308 7.42 32.57 -13.54
C GLY A 308 8.17 31.31 -13.97
N ALA A 309 7.71 30.13 -13.57
CA ALA A 309 8.17 28.85 -14.11
C ALA A 309 7.72 28.66 -15.56
N ASP A 310 8.63 28.20 -16.41
CA ASP A 310 8.29 27.85 -17.79
C ASP A 310 7.77 26.41 -17.84
N ALA A 311 6.44 26.26 -17.75
CA ALA A 311 5.77 24.96 -17.75
C ALA A 311 6.08 24.08 -18.97
N ALA A 312 6.44 24.69 -20.11
CA ALA A 312 6.75 23.95 -21.33
C ALA A 312 8.12 23.25 -21.27
N THR A 313 9.05 23.75 -20.46
CA THR A 313 10.42 23.22 -20.34
C THR A 313 10.76 22.72 -18.94
N PHE A 314 9.84 22.84 -17.97
CA PHE A 314 10.07 22.44 -16.60
C PHE A 314 10.35 20.94 -16.47
N THR A 315 11.47 20.58 -15.87
CA THR A 315 11.90 19.21 -15.61
C THR A 315 12.37 19.03 -14.18
N VAL A 316 12.03 17.88 -13.60
CA VAL A 316 12.43 17.49 -12.25
C VAL A 316 13.70 16.64 -12.33
N HIS A 317 14.69 16.93 -11.49
CA HIS A 317 15.88 16.09 -11.37
C HIS A 317 15.51 14.74 -10.75
N GLY A 318 15.82 13.67 -11.46
CA GLY A 318 15.27 12.34 -11.19
C GLY A 318 16.25 11.19 -11.31
N PRO A 319 15.76 9.96 -11.22
CA PRO A 319 16.55 8.76 -11.39
C PRO A 319 17.20 8.73 -12.79
N GLY A 320 18.49 8.37 -12.82
CA GLY A 320 19.28 8.29 -14.07
C GLY A 320 19.98 9.60 -14.42
N ASP A 321 19.60 10.72 -13.81
CA ASP A 321 20.30 11.98 -13.98
C ASP A 321 21.67 11.95 -13.27
N PRO A 322 22.69 12.61 -13.85
CA PRO A 322 23.94 12.84 -13.16
C PRO A 322 23.71 13.54 -11.80
N PRO A 323 24.47 13.19 -10.76
CA PRO A 323 24.29 13.77 -9.43
C PRO A 323 24.60 15.27 -9.43
N LEU A 324 23.71 16.05 -8.83
CA LEU A 324 23.90 17.49 -8.63
C LEU A 324 24.80 17.78 -7.42
N ARG A 325 25.53 18.89 -7.44
CA ARG A 325 26.45 19.32 -6.35
C ARG A 325 25.87 20.52 -5.58
N LEU A 326 24.70 20.34 -4.98
CA LEU A 326 23.90 21.42 -4.42
C LEU A 326 24.34 21.84 -3.01
N ARG A 327 24.20 23.13 -2.69
CA ARG A 327 24.26 23.65 -1.32
C ARG A 327 22.85 23.69 -0.70
N GLY A 328 22.21 22.54 -0.61
CA GLY A 328 20.84 22.42 -0.10
C GLY A 328 20.36 20.98 -0.18
N ASN A 329 19.39 20.64 0.66
CA ASN A 329 18.72 19.34 0.59
C ASN A 329 17.28 19.54 0.16
N GLY A 330 16.80 18.66 -0.72
CA GLY A 330 15.42 18.68 -1.18
C GLY A 330 15.29 18.45 -2.68
N PRO A 331 14.04 18.31 -3.15
CA PRO A 331 13.78 18.08 -4.55
C PRO A 331 14.13 19.28 -5.42
N CYS A 332 14.79 18.98 -6.53
CA CYS A 332 15.33 19.96 -7.44
C CYS A 332 14.70 19.83 -8.81
N ALA A 333 14.47 20.95 -9.44
CA ALA A 333 13.94 21.06 -10.78
C ALA A 333 14.65 22.19 -11.52
N THR A 334 14.48 22.26 -12.82
CA THR A 334 14.95 23.38 -13.65
C THR A 334 14.00 23.56 -14.80
N ASP A 335 13.93 24.76 -15.32
CA ASP A 335 13.38 25.04 -16.64
C ASP A 335 14.46 25.69 -17.52
N ARG A 336 14.08 26.14 -18.71
CA ARG A 336 14.99 26.82 -19.65
C ARG A 336 15.64 28.09 -19.09
N HIS A 337 15.03 28.70 -18.08
CA HIS A 337 15.41 30.00 -17.54
C HIS A 337 16.16 29.92 -16.23
N ARG A 338 15.85 28.95 -15.35
CA ARG A 338 16.47 28.85 -14.02
C ARG A 338 16.27 27.49 -13.34
N PRO A 339 17.11 27.16 -12.33
CA PRO A 339 16.86 26.05 -11.42
C PRO A 339 15.93 26.43 -10.25
N TYR A 340 15.36 25.42 -9.61
CA TYR A 340 14.45 25.52 -8.46
C TYR A 340 14.83 24.53 -7.36
N LEU A 341 14.66 24.94 -6.10
CA LEU A 341 14.78 24.09 -4.92
C LEU A 341 13.50 24.21 -4.10
N ARG A 342 12.72 23.12 -3.98
CA ARG A 342 11.42 23.10 -3.28
C ARG A 342 10.50 24.26 -3.67
N ALA A 343 10.31 24.46 -4.97
CA ALA A 343 9.58 25.58 -5.59
C ALA A 343 10.24 26.97 -5.55
N GLU A 344 11.33 27.16 -4.81
CA GLU A 344 12.01 28.45 -4.77
C GLU A 344 12.95 28.61 -5.98
N PRO A 345 12.76 29.65 -6.82
CA PRO A 345 13.67 29.92 -7.92
C PRO A 345 15.06 30.27 -7.39
N CYS A 346 16.07 29.62 -7.94
CA CYS A 346 17.47 29.84 -7.58
C CYS A 346 18.15 30.73 -8.62
N ASP A 347 19.19 31.46 -8.21
CA ASP A 347 20.02 32.24 -9.13
C ASP A 347 20.77 31.29 -10.10
N PRO A 348 20.57 31.42 -11.42
CA PRO A 348 21.29 30.65 -12.42
C PRO A 348 22.81 30.76 -12.29
N ALA A 349 23.36 31.96 -12.04
CA ALA A 349 24.80 32.17 -11.99
C ALA A 349 25.45 31.43 -10.81
N ALA A 350 24.81 31.49 -9.64
CA ALA A 350 25.24 30.74 -8.45
C ALA A 350 25.08 29.21 -8.58
N SER A 351 24.30 28.74 -9.57
CA SER A 351 23.92 27.33 -9.73
C SER A 351 24.72 26.57 -10.80
N VAL A 352 25.56 27.26 -11.59
CA VAL A 352 26.30 26.66 -12.73
C VAL A 352 27.10 25.41 -12.33
N GLU A 353 27.94 25.50 -11.29
CA GLU A 353 28.76 24.36 -10.87
C GLU A 353 27.93 23.20 -10.31
N ALA A 354 26.81 23.50 -9.65
CA ALA A 354 25.95 22.49 -9.06
C ALA A 354 25.23 21.65 -10.13
N TRP A 355 24.85 22.29 -11.23
CA TRP A 355 24.12 21.67 -12.35
C TRP A 355 25.00 21.21 -13.51
N ARG A 356 26.31 21.46 -13.45
CA ARG A 356 27.28 21.08 -14.49
C ARG A 356 27.11 19.63 -14.97
N PRO A 357 27.08 18.59 -14.11
CA PRO A 357 26.97 17.21 -14.58
C PRO A 357 25.69 16.96 -15.39
N PHE A 358 24.58 17.58 -15.01
CA PHE A 358 23.29 17.43 -15.69
C PHE A 358 23.33 18.01 -17.12
N PHE A 359 23.84 19.24 -17.27
CA PHE A 359 23.88 19.92 -18.57
C PHE A 359 25.01 19.45 -19.48
N GLU A 360 26.18 19.06 -18.94
CA GLU A 360 27.25 18.46 -19.76
C GLU A 360 26.81 17.13 -20.40
N SER A 361 25.89 16.40 -19.75
CA SER A 361 25.29 15.20 -20.31
C SER A 361 24.16 15.45 -21.33
N ARG A 362 23.76 16.72 -21.53
CA ARG A 362 22.59 17.13 -22.31
C ARG A 362 22.89 18.30 -23.26
N PRO A 363 23.79 18.10 -24.25
CA PRO A 363 24.15 19.16 -25.20
C PRO A 363 22.98 19.67 -26.04
N GLU A 364 21.88 18.92 -26.12
CA GLU A 364 20.63 19.32 -26.79
C GLU A 364 19.87 20.46 -26.10
N LEU A 365 20.16 20.77 -24.83
CA LEU A 365 19.54 21.87 -24.07
C LEU A 365 20.28 23.20 -24.29
N ASP A 366 20.77 23.43 -25.49
CA ASP A 366 21.85 24.38 -25.78
C ASP A 366 21.48 25.86 -25.58
N ASP A 367 20.18 26.17 -25.55
CA ASP A 367 19.61 27.50 -25.30
C ASP A 367 19.20 27.74 -23.83
N TRP A 368 19.42 26.76 -22.96
CA TRP A 368 19.09 26.87 -21.54
C TRP A 368 20.06 27.78 -20.80
N TRP A 369 19.62 28.31 -19.66
CA TRP A 369 20.37 29.24 -18.82
C TRP A 369 21.82 28.81 -18.58
N TRP A 370 22.06 27.50 -18.36
CA TRP A 370 23.39 26.98 -18.06
C TRP A 370 24.36 27.11 -19.24
N HIS A 371 23.92 26.74 -20.45
CA HIS A 371 24.74 26.85 -21.65
C HIS A 371 24.97 28.31 -22.07
N ARG A 372 23.96 29.18 -21.89
CA ARG A 372 24.12 30.62 -22.15
C ARG A 372 25.20 31.23 -21.25
N LEU A 373 25.13 30.99 -19.94
CA LEU A 373 26.12 31.50 -18.99
C LEU A 373 27.53 30.94 -19.20
N THR A 374 27.67 29.67 -19.58
CA THR A 374 28.99 29.05 -19.79
C THR A 374 29.63 29.42 -21.12
N ARG A 375 28.86 29.82 -22.13
CA ARG A 375 29.37 30.40 -23.39
C ARG A 375 29.87 31.84 -23.21
N GLU A 376 29.22 32.60 -22.33
CA GLU A 376 29.53 34.01 -22.04
C GLU A 376 30.65 34.18 -21.01
N ALA A 377 31.00 33.13 -20.28
CA ALA A 377 32.13 33.15 -19.34
C ALA A 377 33.46 33.34 -20.11
N PRO A 378 34.33 34.29 -19.71
CA PRO A 378 35.63 34.45 -20.32
C PRO A 378 36.39 33.13 -20.20
N ARG A 379 36.90 32.60 -21.33
CA ARG A 379 37.86 31.50 -21.32
C ARG A 379 39.13 32.00 -20.63
N SER A 380 39.27 31.69 -19.35
CA SER A 380 40.47 31.96 -18.55
C SER A 380 41.66 31.15 -19.04
#